data_AF-A0A1V6ITK6-F1
#
_entry.id   AF-A0A1V6ITK6-F1
#
_cell.length_a   1.000
_cell.length_b   1.000
_cell.length_c   1.000
_cell.angle_alpha   90.00
_cell.angle_beta   90.00
_cell.angle_gamma   90.00
#
_symmetry.space_group_name_H-M   'P 1'
#
loop_
_entity.id
_entity.type
_entity.pdbx_description
1 polymer ?
#
loop_
_entity_poly.entity_id
_entity_poly.type
_entity_poly.pdbx_seq_one_letter_code
_entity_poly.pdbx_strand_id
1 'polypeptide(L)' 'MLINFLRELLYLFNGEQFITGNCEIIEFSNKKIQARLTGGSFNNKKHLIKTEIKAVTYSGAKVEKIESGWKARVIFDV' A
#
# COMPACT_ATOMS: atom_id res chain seq x y z
N MET A 1 -5.10 6.36 8.82
CA MET A 1 -3.78 5.69 8.79
C MET A 1 -3.61 4.77 7.60
N LEU A 2 -4.49 3.78 7.36
CA LEU A 2 -4.36 2.84 6.23
C LEU A 2 -4.22 3.55 4.86
N ILE A 3 -5.08 4.52 4.57
CA ILE A 3 -5.03 5.24 3.29
C ILE A 3 -3.71 5.99 3.12
N ASN A 4 -3.25 6.70 4.16
CA ASN A 4 -1.97 7.39 4.10
C ASN A 4 -0.80 6.40 3.94
N PHE A 5 -0.84 5.25 4.63
CA PHE A 5 0.15 4.20 4.46
C PHE A 5 0.24 3.68 3.01
N LEU A 6 -0.92 3.42 2.38
CA LEU A 6 -0.99 3.03 0.97
C LEU A 6 -0.56 4.15 0.02
N ARG A 7 -0.78 5.42 0.38
CA ARG A 7 -0.27 6.57 -0.38
C ARG A 7 1.25 6.66 -0.35
N GLU A 8 1.87 6.41 0.80
CA GLU A 8 3.33 6.35 0.91
C GLU A 8 3.90 5.22 0.05
N LEU A 9 3.27 4.04 0.05
CA LEU A 9 3.64 2.94 -0.84
C LEU A 9 3.54 3.33 -2.31
N LEU A 10 2.47 4.04 -2.69
CA LEU A 10 2.31 4.53 -4.06
C LEU A 10 3.34 5.60 -4.41
N TYR A 11 3.67 6.48 -3.46
CA TYR A 11 4.73 7.48 -3.64
C TYR A 11 6.09 6.84 -3.85
N LEU A 12 6.45 5.80 -3.08
CA LEU A 12 7.69 5.06 -3.27
C LEU A 12 7.80 4.44 -4.66
N PHE A 13 6.69 3.94 -5.19
CA PHE A 13 6.68 3.43 -6.56
C PHE A 13 6.76 4.56 -7.60
N ASN A 14 5.92 5.58 -7.51
CA ASN A 14 5.84 6.61 -8.54
C ASN A 14 7.06 7.56 -8.53
N GLY A 15 7.54 7.95 -7.35
CA GLY A 15 8.67 8.85 -7.17
C GLY A 15 10.02 8.14 -7.21
N GLU A 16 10.17 7.07 -6.44
CA GLU A 16 11.47 6.38 -6.25
C GLU A 16 11.61 5.12 -7.11
N GLN A 17 10.60 4.76 -7.90
CA GLN A 17 10.57 3.54 -8.71
C GLN A 17 10.81 2.28 -7.86
N PHE A 18 10.44 2.29 -6.58
CA PHE A 18 10.61 1.15 -5.68
C PHE A 18 9.40 0.23 -5.71
N ILE A 19 9.58 -1.01 -6.16
CA ILE A 19 8.57 -2.06 -6.07
C ILE A 19 8.67 -2.75 -4.72
N THR A 20 7.57 -2.71 -3.97
CA THR A 20 7.44 -3.47 -2.71
C THR A 20 7.04 -4.91 -3.02
N GLY A 21 7.83 -5.88 -2.56
CA GLY A 21 7.53 -7.31 -2.65
C GLY A 21 7.01 -7.92 -1.34
N ASN A 22 7.45 -7.40 -0.20
CA ASN A 22 6.94 -7.78 1.12
C ASN A 22 6.81 -6.55 2.02
N CYS A 23 5.86 -6.61 2.95
CA CYS A 23 5.61 -5.60 3.94
C CYS A 23 5.43 -6.27 5.31
N GLU A 24 6.32 -5.96 6.24
CA GLU A 24 6.26 -6.39 7.63
C GLU A 24 5.89 -5.20 8.52
N ILE A 25 4.81 -5.31 9.30
CA ILE A 25 4.42 -4.26 10.25
C ILE A 25 5.25 -4.44 11.54
N ILE A 26 6.12 -3.47 11.82
CA ILE A 26 6.97 -3.46 13.02
C ILE A 26 6.22 -2.85 14.21
N GLU A 27 5.50 -1.76 13.97
CA GLU A 27 4.75 -1.04 15.00
C GLU A 27 3.39 -0.61 14.44
N PHE A 28 2.34 -0.86 15.21
CA PHE A 28 1.00 -0.41 14.88
C PHE A 28 0.30 0.11 16.12
N SER A 29 -0.04 1.39 16.11
CA SER A 29 -0.82 2.06 17.15
C SER A 29 -1.93 2.91 16.53
N ASN A 30 -2.77 3.52 17.36
CA ASN A 30 -3.85 4.39 16.88
C ASN A 30 -3.37 5.67 16.16
N LYS A 31 -2.07 5.99 16.23
CA LYS A 31 -1.50 7.22 15.64
C LYS A 31 -0.32 6.97 14.71
N LYS A 32 0.38 5.84 14.82
CA LYS A 32 1.59 5.55 14.06
C LYS A 32 1.58 4.13 13.50
N ILE A 33 1.97 4.01 12.23
CA ILE A 33 2.29 2.75 11.59
C ILE A 33 3.75 2.81 11.16
N GLN A 34 4.50 1.78 11.51
CA GLN A 34 5.86 1.58 11.04
C GLN A 34 5.93 0.23 10.38
N ALA A 35 6.31 0.23 9.11
CA ALA A 35 6.47 -0.98 8.33
C ALA A 35 7.88 -1.06 7.74
N ARG A 36 8.40 -2.27 7.65
CA ARG A 36 9.58 -2.59 6.85
C ARG A 36 9.12 -3.13 5.52
N LEU A 37 9.55 -2.47 4.45
CA LEU A 37 9.29 -2.90 3.10
C LEU A 37 10.54 -3.58 2.55
N THR A 38 10.38 -4.74 1.93
CA THR A 38 11.45 -5.36 1.15
C THR A 38 11.01 -5.47 -0.30
N GLY A 39 11.96 -5.26 -1.21
CA GLY A 39 11.65 -5.00 -2.60
C GLY A 39 12.89 -4.59 -3.38
N GLY A 40 12.68 -3.91 -4.51
CA GLY A 40 13.77 -3.44 -5.35
C GLY A 40 13.30 -2.45 -6.41
N SER A 41 14.25 -1.93 -7.17
CA SER A 41 13.94 -0.96 -8.23
C SER A 41 13.14 -1.58 -9.36
N PHE A 42 12.20 -0.80 -9.88
CA PHE A 42 11.41 -1.16 -11.05
C PHE A 42 12.30 -1.37 -12.26
N ASN A 43 11.94 -2.36 -13.06
CA ASN A 43 12.67 -2.74 -14.25
C ASN A 43 11.66 -3.22 -15.28
N ASN A 44 11.45 -2.43 -16.33
CA ASN A 44 10.45 -2.70 -17.37
C ASN A 44 10.70 -4.01 -18.15
N LYS A 45 11.90 -4.60 -18.09
CA LYS A 45 12.21 -5.89 -18.71
C LYS A 45 11.80 -7.08 -17.84
N LYS A 46 11.73 -6.87 -16.53
CA LYS A 46 11.42 -7.93 -15.54
C LYS A 46 10.01 -7.81 -14.96
N HIS A 47 9.47 -6.60 -14.93
CA HIS A 47 8.23 -6.27 -14.26
C HIS A 47 7.22 -5.72 -15.27
N LEU A 48 6.04 -6.35 -15.32
CA LEU A 48 4.93 -5.91 -16.14
C LEU A 48 3.90 -5.17 -15.27
N ILE A 49 3.62 -3.92 -15.59
CA ILE A 49 2.53 -3.15 -14.98
C ILE A 49 1.24 -3.55 -15.71
N LYS A 50 0.33 -4.23 -15.01
CA LYS A 50 -0.98 -4.62 -15.58
C LYS A 50 -1.99 -3.47 -15.51
N THR A 51 -1.97 -2.74 -14.41
CA THR A 51 -2.86 -1.62 -14.15
C THR A 51 -2.09 -0.63 -13.29
N GLU A 52 -1.96 0.59 -13.78
CA GLU A 52 -1.37 1.67 -13.02
C GLU A 52 -2.37 2.15 -11.97
N ILE A 53 -1.89 2.43 -10.77
CA ILE A 53 -2.69 3.06 -9.72
C ILE A 53 -2.31 4.54 -9.69
N LYS A 54 -3.26 5.42 -9.97
CA LYS A 54 -3.06 6.88 -9.97
C LYS A 54 -3.17 7.47 -8.57
N ALA A 55 -4.13 6.98 -7.79
CA ALA A 55 -4.36 7.49 -6.44
C ALA A 55 -4.99 6.48 -5.50
N VAL A 56 -4.67 6.62 -4.22
CA VAL A 56 -5.38 5.97 -3.12
C VAL A 56 -6.31 6.98 -2.46
N THR A 57 -7.61 6.72 -2.48
CA THR A 57 -8.63 7.64 -1.97
C THR A 57 -9.36 7.08 -0.76
N TYR A 58 -10.05 7.95 -0.02
CA TYR A 58 -10.97 7.55 1.04
C TYR A 58 -12.33 7.07 0.49
N SER A 59 -12.59 7.26 -0.82
CA SER A 59 -13.87 6.89 -1.43
C SER A 59 -14.08 5.38 -1.34
N GLY A 60 -15.18 4.97 -0.71
CA GLY A 60 -15.50 3.56 -0.52
C GLY A 60 -14.51 2.79 0.38
N ALA A 61 -13.60 3.48 1.08
CA ALA A 61 -12.71 2.87 2.05
C ALA A 61 -13.51 2.39 3.26
N LYS A 62 -13.36 1.11 3.60
CA LYS A 62 -14.01 0.50 4.77
C LYS A 62 -13.00 -0.34 5.54
N VAL A 63 -13.07 -0.28 6.86
CA VAL A 63 -12.32 -1.15 7.76
C VAL A 63 -13.32 -1.69 8.77
N GLU A 64 -13.44 -3.01 8.83
CA GLU A 64 -14.41 -3.70 9.65
C GLU A 64 -13.74 -4.81 10.44
N LYS A 65 -14.21 -5.02 11.67
CA LYS A 65 -13.79 -6.15 12.51
C LYS A 65 -14.63 -7.35 12.12
N ILE A 66 -13.98 -8.46 11.81
CA ILE A 66 -14.59 -9.75 11.52
C ILE A 66 -14.17 -10.75 12.59
N GLU A 67 -14.81 -11.92 12.63
CA GLU A 67 -14.52 -12.95 13.64
C GLU A 67 -13.04 -13.36 13.68
N SER A 68 -12.38 -13.42 12.53
CA SER A 68 -10.97 -13.80 12.40
C SER A 68 -9.97 -12.64 12.44
N GLY A 69 -10.44 -11.40 12.71
CA GLY A 69 -9.56 -10.23 12.80
C GLY A 69 -10.14 -8.98 12.16
N TRP A 70 -9.40 -8.38 11.23
CA TRP A 70 -9.78 -7.13 10.57
C TRP A 70 -9.78 -7.29 9.06
N LYS A 71 -10.77 -6.70 8.41
CA LYS A 71 -10.87 -6.64 6.96
C LYS A 71 -10.92 -5.20 6.51
N ALA A 72 -10.13 -4.86 5.50
CA ALA A 72 -10.16 -3.55 4.87
C ALA A 72 -10.54 -3.68 3.40
N ARG A 73 -11.34 -2.74 2.91
CA ARG A 73 -11.61 -2.51 1.50
C ARG A 73 -11.14 -1.10 1.16
N VAL A 74 -10.38 -0.98 0.07
CA VAL A 74 -9.93 0.30 -0.47
C VAL A 74 -10.22 0.28 -1.97
N ILE A 75 -10.68 1.42 -2.50
CA ILE A 75 -10.88 1.61 -3.93
C ILE A 75 -9.75 2.50 -4.45
N PHE A 76 -9.05 1.99 -5.47
CA PHE A 76 -7.98 2.71 -6.15
C PHE A 76 -8.52 3.42 -7.37
N ASP A 77 -7.97 4.61 -7.63
CA ASP A 77 -8.10 5.29 -8.91
C ASP A 77 -7.00 4.77 -9.85
N VAL A 78 -7.37 4.41 -11.07
CA VAL A 78 -6.52 3.72 -12.06
C VAL A 78 -6.48 4.45 -13.38
#